data_AF-A0A2U8GR84-F1
#
_entry.id   AF-A0A2U8GR84-F1
#
_cell.length_a   1.000
_cell.length_b   1.000
_cell.length_c   1.000
_cell.angle_alpha   90.00
_cell.angle_beta   90.00
_cell.angle_gamma   90.00
#
_symmetry.space_group_name_H-M   'P 1'
#
loop_
_entity.id
_entity.type
_entity.pdbx_description
1 polymer ?
#
loop_
_entity_poly.entity_id
_entity_poly.type
_entity_poly.pdbx_seq_one_letter_code
_entity_poly.pdbx_strand_id
1 'polypeptide(L)'
;MKNIPRRKAEKRTAASFRNGYIISPAFDFWVTGGVSIVVVSVMLVYLWWAGSISSSLPAASVGGLMGSAIIFQVLINWPHFIGAYSLLYRPRTNLKKYPLATIYVPLALILIVAAAVFLGTPGPNGGIAVHQDLVYVLWLGAAFYLAWHYTGQAWGMVACFSKLTGLELSPGERRLLRVGLRTLLVWHVVWGAQDLPAHWLGALHSMIPAALRFMNLVCCCAFLVGVVIWFRIGARTGRAPDRRILASWLAIYMWYLLLFFEPAAYLIVQFSHSLQYLVFPLRMELNRAGLFAGASNRTRLLFWSGRYYIVLVLIGLFVFHLPEYFSDLSGAYTFALAVASAVSIHHYFVDSCIWRVRDPSVRKGLFAHLAPGNA
;
A
#
# COMPACT_ATOMS: atom_id res chain seq x y z
N MET A 1 -12.49 -32.31 -58.31
CA MET A 1 -12.32 -32.21 -56.83
C MET A 1 -10.88 -31.82 -56.54
N LYS A 2 -10.64 -30.60 -56.04
CA LYS A 2 -9.30 -30.06 -55.78
C LYS A 2 -8.83 -30.49 -54.38
N ASN A 3 -7.67 -31.14 -54.30
CA ASN A 3 -6.98 -31.51 -53.07
C ASN A 3 -6.59 -30.26 -52.28
N ILE A 4 -7.16 -30.09 -51.08
CA ILE A 4 -6.75 -29.07 -50.11
C ILE A 4 -5.68 -29.71 -49.21
N PRO A 5 -4.44 -29.20 -49.15
CA PRO A 5 -3.42 -29.75 -48.27
C PRO A 5 -3.77 -29.45 -46.81
N ARG A 6 -3.84 -30.51 -45.99
CA ARG A 6 -3.93 -30.41 -44.53
C ARG A 6 -2.69 -29.69 -43.99
N ARG A 7 -2.86 -28.43 -43.56
CA ARG A 7 -1.87 -27.72 -42.74
C ARG A 7 -1.61 -28.55 -41.48
N LYS A 8 -0.39 -29.11 -41.37
CA LYS A 8 0.14 -29.65 -40.12
C LYS A 8 0.06 -28.53 -39.07
N ALA A 9 -0.70 -28.78 -38.01
CA ALA A 9 -0.70 -27.92 -36.83
C ALA A 9 0.72 -27.93 -36.25
N GLU A 10 1.45 -26.85 -36.45
CA GLU A 10 2.68 -26.60 -35.71
C GLU A 10 2.32 -26.59 -34.23
N LYS A 11 2.78 -27.62 -33.50
CA LYS A 11 2.92 -27.56 -32.05
C LYS A 11 3.80 -26.35 -31.77
N ARG A 12 3.19 -25.22 -31.42
CA ARG A 12 3.86 -24.14 -30.69
C ARG A 12 4.46 -24.80 -29.46
N THR A 13 5.75 -25.13 -29.53
CA THR A 13 6.56 -25.46 -28.38
C THR A 13 6.31 -24.36 -27.36
N ALA A 14 5.70 -24.74 -26.22
CA ALA A 14 5.44 -23.84 -25.13
C ALA A 14 6.78 -23.20 -24.75
N ALA A 15 6.99 -21.95 -25.16
CA ALA A 15 8.14 -21.18 -24.71
C ALA A 15 8.12 -21.27 -23.19
N SER A 16 9.17 -21.84 -22.59
CA SER A 16 9.24 -21.96 -21.14
C SER A 16 9.08 -20.57 -20.57
N PHE A 17 7.94 -20.28 -19.95
CA PHE A 17 7.68 -18.98 -19.35
C PHE A 17 8.75 -18.78 -18.26
N ARG A 18 9.76 -17.96 -18.54
CA ARG A 18 10.66 -17.49 -17.49
C ARG A 18 9.81 -16.65 -16.55
N ASN A 19 9.55 -17.17 -15.35
CA ASN A 19 8.85 -16.43 -14.31
C ASN A 19 9.60 -15.12 -14.04
N GLY A 20 8.99 -14.00 -14.43
CA GLY A 20 9.54 -12.68 -14.13
C GLY A 20 9.52 -12.39 -12.64
N TYR A 21 10.41 -11.52 -12.19
CA TYR A 21 10.51 -11.06 -10.80
C TYR A 21 10.88 -9.58 -10.76
N ILE A 22 10.51 -8.89 -9.68
CA ILE A 22 10.90 -7.50 -9.48
C ILE A 22 12.36 -7.44 -9.05
N ILE A 23 12.77 -8.14 -8.00
CA ILE A 23 14.19 -8.23 -7.59
C ILE A 23 14.68 -9.68 -7.64
N SER A 24 13.96 -10.58 -6.97
CA SER A 24 14.16 -12.03 -7.05
C SER A 24 12.89 -12.74 -6.53
N PRO A 25 12.61 -13.99 -6.91
CA PRO A 25 11.38 -14.67 -6.49
C PRO A 25 11.20 -14.72 -4.96
N ALA A 26 12.27 -15.03 -4.22
CA ALA A 26 12.23 -15.13 -2.76
C ALA A 26 12.09 -13.75 -2.10
N PHE A 27 12.86 -12.75 -2.55
CA PHE A 27 12.79 -11.40 -2.00
C PHE A 27 11.41 -10.78 -2.25
N ASP A 28 10.89 -10.89 -3.47
CA ASP A 28 9.56 -10.44 -3.82
C ASP A 28 8.51 -11.10 -2.92
N PHE A 29 8.55 -12.42 -2.73
CA PHE A 29 7.59 -13.12 -1.87
C PHE A 29 7.56 -12.58 -0.44
N TRP A 30 8.73 -12.45 0.18
CA TRP A 30 8.82 -12.00 1.58
C TRP A 30 8.36 -10.55 1.74
N VAL A 31 8.85 -9.65 0.89
CA VAL A 31 8.57 -8.22 1.00
C VAL A 31 7.13 -7.90 0.62
N THR A 32 6.55 -8.61 -0.35
CA THR A 32 5.20 -8.31 -0.87
C THR A 32 4.05 -9.01 -0.15
N GLY A 33 4.32 -9.74 0.92
CA GLY A 33 3.28 -10.29 1.78
C GLY A 33 3.78 -11.33 2.77
N GLY A 34 4.80 -12.11 2.44
CA GLY A 34 5.29 -13.22 3.26
C GLY A 34 5.64 -12.80 4.69
N VAL A 35 6.40 -11.71 4.86
CA VAL A 35 6.77 -11.19 6.18
C VAL A 35 5.52 -10.80 6.95
N SER A 36 4.61 -10.04 6.31
CA SER A 36 3.39 -9.58 6.97
C SER A 36 2.46 -10.73 7.37
N ILE A 37 2.35 -11.79 6.55
CA ILE A 37 1.56 -12.98 6.87
C ILE A 37 2.11 -13.68 8.11
N VAL A 38 3.43 -13.88 8.18
CA VAL A 38 4.05 -14.52 9.35
C VAL A 38 3.85 -13.66 10.60
N VAL A 39 4.18 -12.37 10.54
CA VAL A 39 4.04 -11.45 11.69
C VAL A 39 2.61 -11.41 12.19
N VAL A 40 1.64 -11.22 11.29
CA VAL A 40 0.22 -11.17 11.66
C VAL A 40 -0.28 -12.51 12.19
N SER A 41 0.16 -13.64 11.62
CA SER A 41 -0.22 -14.97 12.15
C SER A 41 0.27 -15.16 13.57
N VAL A 42 1.52 -14.81 13.85
CA VAL A 42 2.10 -14.89 15.20
C VAL A 42 1.34 -13.99 16.16
N MET A 43 0.98 -12.77 15.75
CA MET A 43 0.18 -11.86 16.57
C MET A 43 -1.21 -12.42 16.85
N LEU A 44 -1.92 -12.94 15.85
CA LEU A 44 -3.24 -13.53 16.03
C LEU A 44 -3.21 -14.76 16.97
N VAL A 45 -2.19 -15.62 16.84
CA VAL A 45 -1.98 -16.76 17.75
C VAL A 45 -1.69 -16.26 19.16
N TYR A 46 -0.86 -15.23 19.32
CA TYR A 46 -0.57 -14.62 20.60
C TYR A 46 -1.83 -14.03 21.26
N LEU A 47 -2.63 -13.26 20.51
CA LEU A 47 -3.89 -12.68 21.00
C LEU A 47 -4.88 -13.77 21.41
N TRP A 48 -4.94 -14.87 20.66
CA TRP A 48 -5.78 -16.02 21.02
C TRP A 48 -5.30 -16.67 22.32
N TRP A 49 -4.00 -16.95 22.43
CA TRP A 49 -3.40 -17.59 23.60
C TRP A 49 -3.50 -16.73 24.86
N ALA A 50 -3.32 -15.42 24.74
CA ALA A 50 -3.42 -14.46 25.84
C ALA A 50 -4.87 -14.22 26.32
N GLY A 51 -5.87 -14.86 25.70
CA GLY A 51 -7.30 -14.65 26.02
C GLY A 51 -7.84 -13.29 25.56
N SER A 52 -7.00 -12.44 24.95
CA SER A 52 -7.35 -11.08 24.54
C SER A 52 -8.23 -11.00 23.30
N ILE A 53 -8.49 -12.11 22.60
CA ILE A 53 -9.60 -12.20 21.64
C ILE A 53 -10.97 -12.00 22.33
N SER A 54 -11.04 -12.11 23.67
CA SER A 54 -12.26 -11.93 24.47
C SER A 54 -12.23 -10.71 25.40
N SER A 55 -11.08 -10.06 25.56
CA SER A 55 -10.89 -8.94 26.49
C SER A 55 -9.90 -7.94 25.90
N SER A 56 -10.35 -6.71 25.67
CA SER A 56 -9.51 -5.58 25.25
C SER A 56 -8.23 -5.53 26.08
N LEU A 57 -7.07 -5.63 25.43
CA LEU A 57 -5.79 -5.51 26.11
C LEU A 57 -5.71 -4.17 26.85
N PRO A 58 -5.16 -4.13 28.07
CA PRO A 58 -4.81 -2.85 28.69
C PRO A 58 -3.78 -2.15 27.81
N ALA A 59 -4.06 -0.88 27.46
CA ALA A 59 -3.20 -0.03 26.63
C ALA A 59 -1.72 0.04 27.09
N ALA A 60 -1.43 -0.35 28.33
CA ALA A 60 -0.09 -0.34 28.94
C ALA A 60 0.92 -1.31 28.28
N SER A 61 0.51 -2.46 27.73
CA SER A 61 1.44 -3.40 27.06
C SER A 61 1.81 -3.00 25.62
N VAL A 62 1.19 -1.94 25.08
CA VAL A 62 1.42 -1.42 23.73
C VAL A 62 2.51 -0.34 23.71
N GLY A 63 2.85 0.27 24.85
CA GLY A 63 3.84 1.35 24.94
C GLY A 63 5.24 0.98 24.43
N GLY A 64 5.71 -0.25 24.69
CA GLY A 64 6.99 -0.76 24.15
C GLY A 64 6.97 -0.99 22.63
N LEU A 65 5.82 -1.43 22.10
CA LEU A 65 5.59 -1.57 20.66
C LEU A 65 5.54 -0.21 19.96
N MET A 66 4.96 0.82 20.59
CA MET A 66 4.93 2.20 20.05
C MET A 66 6.33 2.83 19.97
N GLY A 67 7.20 2.58 20.97
CA GLY A 67 8.61 2.99 20.89
C GLY A 67 9.36 2.31 19.75
N SER A 68 9.12 1.02 19.48
CA SER A 68 9.66 0.32 18.31
C SER A 68 9.02 0.76 16.98
N ALA A 69 7.78 1.27 17.03
CA ALA A 69 7.05 1.69 15.85
C ALA A 69 7.71 2.89 15.16
N ILE A 70 8.35 3.81 15.90
CA ILE A 70 9.05 4.94 15.27
C ILE A 70 10.21 4.47 14.38
N ILE A 71 10.92 3.41 14.77
CA ILE A 71 11.99 2.82 13.96
C ILE A 71 11.41 2.29 12.65
N PHE A 72 10.28 1.60 12.71
CA PHE A 72 9.59 1.11 11.50
C PHE A 72 9.01 2.24 10.64
N GLN A 73 8.56 3.34 11.25
CA GLN A 73 8.14 4.54 10.54
C GLN A 73 9.30 5.14 9.77
N VAL A 74 10.44 5.39 10.44
CA VAL A 74 11.66 5.98 9.88
C VAL A 74 12.26 5.11 8.79
N LEU A 75 12.34 3.79 9.01
CA LEU A 75 13.03 2.89 8.10
C LEU A 75 12.14 2.42 6.95
N ILE A 76 10.83 2.29 7.13
CA ILE A 76 9.98 1.62 6.11
C ILE A 76 8.89 2.54 5.61
N ASN A 77 8.14 3.16 6.53
CA ASN A 77 6.98 3.96 6.13
C ASN A 77 7.37 5.25 5.42
N TRP A 78 8.22 6.09 6.02
CA TRP A 78 8.62 7.35 5.42
C TRP A 78 9.38 7.17 4.10
N PRO A 79 10.32 6.21 3.97
CA PRO A 79 10.97 5.94 2.69
C PRO A 79 9.98 5.50 1.60
N HIS A 80 8.90 4.81 1.95
CA HIS A 80 7.85 4.46 1.00
C HIS A 80 7.17 5.72 0.43
N PHE A 81 6.78 6.68 1.29
CA PHE A 81 6.25 7.98 0.84
C PHE A 81 7.23 8.73 -0.07
N ILE A 82 8.48 8.87 0.36
CA ILE A 82 9.51 9.60 -0.41
C ILE A 82 9.83 8.88 -1.73
N GLY A 83 9.79 7.55 -1.75
CA GLY A 83 9.99 6.74 -2.95
C GLY A 83 8.98 7.08 -4.05
N ALA A 84 7.70 7.24 -3.68
CA ALA A 84 6.66 7.67 -4.63
C ALA A 84 6.91 9.08 -5.17
N TYR A 85 7.31 10.03 -4.31
CA TYR A 85 7.64 11.40 -4.74
C TYR A 85 8.87 11.45 -5.64
N SER A 86 9.88 10.62 -5.38
CA SER A 86 11.05 10.49 -6.25
C SER A 86 10.64 10.09 -7.67
N LEU A 87 9.68 9.18 -7.81
CA LEU A 87 9.20 8.75 -9.13
C LEU A 87 8.33 9.80 -9.82
N LEU A 88 7.53 10.54 -9.05
CA LEU A 88 6.67 11.60 -9.56
C LEU A 88 7.50 12.81 -10.02
N TYR A 89 8.35 13.37 -9.15
CA TYR A 89 8.97 14.67 -9.38
C TYR A 89 10.30 14.61 -10.14
N ARG A 90 10.97 13.46 -10.19
CA ARG A 90 12.27 13.37 -10.88
C ARG A 90 12.16 13.58 -12.39
N PRO A 91 11.21 12.96 -13.13
CA PRO A 91 11.00 13.31 -14.53
C PRO A 91 10.26 14.64 -14.63
N ARG A 92 10.93 15.71 -15.08
CA ARG A 92 10.30 17.03 -15.27
C ARG A 92 9.07 17.00 -16.19
N THR A 93 8.98 16.02 -17.08
CA THR A 93 7.81 15.78 -17.94
C THR A 93 6.55 15.45 -17.15
N ASN A 94 6.66 14.90 -15.93
CA ASN A 94 5.52 14.61 -15.07
C ASN A 94 4.81 15.88 -14.59
N LEU A 95 5.50 17.02 -14.48
CA LEU A 95 4.87 18.30 -14.12
C LEU A 95 3.77 18.69 -15.12
N LYS A 96 4.02 18.45 -16.40
CA LYS A 96 3.05 18.70 -17.48
C LYS A 96 2.05 17.54 -17.63
N LYS A 97 2.48 16.30 -17.40
CA LYS A 97 1.66 15.10 -17.58
C LYS A 97 0.61 14.93 -16.47
N TYR A 98 0.97 15.28 -15.24
CA TYR A 98 0.14 15.05 -14.04
C TYR A 98 0.01 16.33 -13.19
N PRO A 99 -0.48 17.46 -13.75
CA PRO A 99 -0.49 18.74 -13.04
C PRO A 99 -1.32 18.72 -11.75
N LEU A 100 -2.39 17.91 -11.70
CA LEU A 100 -3.13 17.67 -10.46
C LEU A 100 -2.24 17.08 -9.37
N ALA A 101 -1.46 16.06 -9.69
CA ALA A 101 -0.60 15.38 -8.73
C ALA A 101 0.63 16.22 -8.37
N THR A 102 1.16 17.02 -9.29
CA THR A 102 2.42 17.74 -9.06
C THR A 102 2.25 19.15 -8.54
N ILE A 103 1.11 19.81 -8.81
CA ILE A 103 0.86 21.24 -8.53
C ILE A 103 -0.41 21.42 -7.70
N TYR A 104 -1.57 21.07 -8.24
CA TYR A 104 -2.84 21.53 -7.67
C TYR A 104 -3.20 20.88 -6.33
N VAL A 105 -3.11 19.55 -6.24
CA VAL A 105 -3.36 18.83 -4.97
C VAL A 105 -2.36 19.22 -3.87
N PRO A 106 -1.02 19.21 -4.10
CA PRO A 106 -0.09 19.61 -3.04
C PRO A 106 -0.27 21.08 -2.65
N LEU A 107 -0.55 21.99 -3.60
CA LEU A 107 -0.83 23.39 -3.27
C LEU A 107 -2.09 23.53 -2.40
N ALA A 108 -3.17 22.84 -2.74
CA ALA A 108 -4.40 22.86 -1.94
C ALA A 108 -4.15 22.35 -0.51
N LEU A 109 -3.38 21.27 -0.36
CA LEU A 109 -3.03 20.71 0.94
C LEU A 109 -2.13 21.64 1.76
N ILE A 110 -1.16 22.31 1.12
CA ILE A 110 -0.33 23.33 1.78
C ILE A 110 -1.20 24.49 2.26
N LEU A 111 -2.15 24.96 1.43
CA LEU A 111 -3.07 26.03 1.82
C LEU A 111 -3.97 25.63 3.00
N ILE A 112 -4.44 24.39 3.05
CA ILE A 112 -5.22 23.86 4.19
C ILE A 112 -4.37 23.84 5.47
N VAL A 113 -3.13 23.33 5.39
CA VAL A 113 -2.20 23.31 6.54
C VAL A 113 -1.87 24.73 6.99
N ALA A 114 -1.61 25.65 6.05
CA ALA A 114 -1.34 27.05 6.36
C ALA A 114 -2.54 27.74 7.03
N ALA A 115 -3.77 27.48 6.54
CA ALA A 115 -4.99 27.96 7.17
C ALA A 115 -5.17 27.40 8.58
N ALA A 116 -4.90 26.11 8.78
CA ALA A 116 -4.96 25.48 10.10
C ALA A 116 -3.96 26.11 11.08
N VAL A 117 -2.74 26.42 10.65
CA VAL A 117 -1.75 27.13 11.48
C VAL A 117 -2.19 28.57 11.76
N PHE A 118 -2.64 29.31 10.75
CA PHE A 118 -3.06 30.71 10.89
C PHE A 118 -4.24 30.89 11.83
N LEU A 119 -5.19 29.94 11.82
CA LEU A 119 -6.37 29.94 12.69
C LEU A 119 -6.13 29.21 14.02
N GLY A 120 -4.93 28.66 14.23
CA GLY A 120 -4.57 27.95 15.46
C GLY A 120 -4.43 28.92 16.63
N THR A 121 -4.98 28.56 17.79
CA THR A 121 -4.81 29.31 19.02
C THR A 121 -3.55 28.84 19.74
N PRO A 122 -2.52 29.70 19.94
CA PRO A 122 -1.29 29.31 20.60
C PRO A 122 -1.53 28.71 21.99
N GLY A 123 -0.95 27.55 22.26
CA GLY A 123 -0.94 26.96 23.59
C GLY A 123 0.18 27.53 24.47
N PRO A 124 0.22 27.09 25.75
CA PRO A 124 1.11 27.67 26.76
C PRO A 124 2.61 27.40 26.51
N ASN A 125 2.95 26.46 25.63
CA ASN A 125 4.32 25.94 25.45
C ASN A 125 5.05 26.54 24.23
N GLY A 126 4.46 27.49 23.51
CA GLY A 126 5.15 28.25 22.45
C GLY A 126 5.44 27.49 21.14
N GLY A 127 4.78 26.35 20.90
CA GLY A 127 4.84 25.63 19.62
C GLY A 127 3.88 26.18 18.55
N ILE A 128 3.98 25.66 17.33
CA ILE A 128 3.01 25.90 16.25
C ILE A 128 1.71 25.19 16.62
N ALA A 129 0.74 25.97 17.07
CA ALA A 129 -0.62 25.51 17.28
C ALA A 129 -1.40 25.42 15.95
N VAL A 130 -2.39 24.55 15.91
CA VAL A 130 -3.25 24.33 14.73
C VAL A 130 -4.71 24.30 15.12
N HIS A 131 -5.57 24.76 14.21
CA HIS A 131 -7.02 24.69 14.35
C HIS A 131 -7.48 23.23 14.36
N GLN A 132 -8.01 22.77 15.50
CA GLN A 132 -8.29 21.35 15.75
C GLN A 132 -9.29 20.78 14.74
N ASP A 133 -10.37 21.48 14.40
CA ASP A 133 -11.37 20.94 13.46
C ASP A 133 -10.83 20.79 12.03
N LEU A 134 -9.97 21.70 11.58
CA LEU A 134 -9.39 21.62 10.24
C LEU A 134 -8.43 20.44 10.13
N VAL A 135 -7.61 20.25 11.16
CA VAL A 135 -6.69 19.11 11.21
C VAL A 135 -7.46 17.80 11.42
N TYR A 136 -8.55 17.81 12.18
CA TYR A 136 -9.43 16.65 12.31
C TYR A 136 -10.01 16.22 10.96
N VAL A 137 -10.57 17.16 10.18
CA VAL A 137 -11.10 16.87 8.83
C VAL A 137 -9.99 16.38 7.89
N LEU A 138 -8.79 16.97 7.96
CA LEU A 138 -7.65 16.54 7.17
C LEU A 138 -7.20 15.11 7.55
N TRP A 139 -7.10 14.82 8.84
CA TRP A 139 -6.79 13.49 9.36
C TRP A 139 -7.84 12.47 8.93
N LEU A 140 -9.12 12.83 9.00
CA LEU A 140 -10.23 11.97 8.56
C LEU A 140 -10.14 11.67 7.06
N GLY A 141 -9.81 12.68 6.25
CA GLY A 141 -9.56 12.52 4.82
C GLY A 141 -8.41 11.54 4.55
N ALA A 142 -7.31 11.63 5.32
CA ALA A 142 -6.21 10.68 5.22
C ALA A 142 -6.63 9.26 5.64
N ALA A 143 -7.33 9.12 6.76
CA ALA A 143 -7.78 7.84 7.30
C ALA A 143 -8.72 7.09 6.34
N PHE A 144 -9.73 7.75 5.76
CA PHE A 144 -10.62 7.09 4.81
C PHE A 144 -9.96 6.82 3.45
N TYR A 145 -9.08 7.72 2.99
CA TYR A 145 -8.39 7.51 1.72
C TYR A 145 -7.37 6.35 1.80
N LEU A 146 -6.83 6.08 3.00
CA LEU A 146 -5.99 4.92 3.29
C LEU A 146 -6.65 3.60 2.87
N ALA A 147 -7.93 3.43 3.19
CA ALA A 147 -8.67 2.20 2.87
C ALA A 147 -8.72 1.91 1.36
N TRP A 148 -8.99 2.96 0.57
CA TRP A 148 -8.93 2.89 -0.88
C TRP A 148 -7.52 2.57 -1.38
N HIS A 149 -6.52 3.23 -0.79
CA HIS A 149 -5.13 3.04 -1.18
C HIS A 149 -4.64 1.61 -0.92
N TYR A 150 -4.90 1.03 0.24
CA TYR A 150 -4.48 -0.33 0.59
C TYR A 150 -5.08 -1.39 -0.34
N THR A 151 -6.39 -1.31 -0.57
CA THR A 151 -7.09 -2.26 -1.44
C THR A 151 -6.68 -2.10 -2.92
N GLY A 152 -6.41 -0.86 -3.34
CA GLY A 152 -5.83 -0.54 -4.63
C GLY A 152 -4.42 -1.11 -4.82
N GLN A 153 -3.55 -0.97 -3.81
CA GLN A 153 -2.20 -1.51 -3.82
C GLN A 153 -2.20 -3.03 -3.89
N ALA A 154 -2.93 -3.72 -3.01
CA ALA A 154 -3.02 -5.18 -3.03
C ALA A 154 -3.48 -5.71 -4.40
N TRP A 155 -4.44 -5.02 -5.03
CA TRP A 155 -4.84 -5.35 -6.39
C TRP A 155 -3.72 -5.08 -7.42
N GLY A 156 -2.99 -3.97 -7.28
CA GLY A 156 -1.82 -3.65 -8.08
C GLY A 156 -0.75 -4.75 -8.03
N MET A 157 -0.50 -5.29 -6.85
CA MET A 157 0.41 -6.42 -6.61
C MET A 157 -0.05 -7.68 -7.34
N VAL A 158 -1.32 -8.07 -7.14
CA VAL A 158 -1.94 -9.20 -7.84
C VAL A 158 -1.80 -9.05 -9.35
N ALA A 159 -2.11 -7.86 -9.90
CA ALA A 159 -2.02 -7.60 -11.33
C ALA A 159 -0.57 -7.61 -11.85
N CYS A 160 0.39 -7.08 -11.08
CA CYS A 160 1.79 -7.06 -11.45
C CYS A 160 2.37 -8.47 -11.52
N PHE A 161 2.21 -9.27 -10.46
CA PHE A 161 2.75 -10.63 -10.42
C PHE A 161 2.01 -11.58 -11.36
N SER A 162 0.72 -11.37 -11.60
CA SER A 162 0.00 -12.08 -12.68
C SER A 162 0.66 -11.83 -14.03
N LYS A 163 1.01 -10.57 -14.33
CA LYS A 163 1.70 -10.22 -15.57
C LYS A 163 3.11 -10.82 -15.65
N LEU A 164 3.88 -10.76 -14.57
CA LEU A 164 5.24 -11.33 -14.50
C LEU A 164 5.28 -12.84 -14.74
N THR A 165 4.21 -13.53 -14.39
CA THR A 165 4.11 -14.99 -14.46
C THR A 165 3.30 -15.48 -15.67
N GLY A 166 2.85 -14.55 -16.53
CA GLY A 166 1.97 -14.85 -17.66
C GLY A 166 0.62 -15.44 -17.24
N LEU A 167 0.14 -15.13 -16.03
CA LEU A 167 -1.18 -15.54 -15.56
C LEU A 167 -2.24 -14.57 -16.09
N GLU A 168 -3.09 -15.06 -16.99
CA GLU A 168 -4.23 -14.30 -17.51
C GLU A 168 -5.49 -14.62 -16.73
N LEU A 169 -5.98 -13.60 -16.00
CA LEU A 169 -7.28 -13.64 -15.32
C LEU A 169 -8.39 -13.33 -16.33
N SER A 170 -9.40 -14.20 -16.39
CA SER A 170 -10.63 -13.92 -17.12
C SER A 170 -11.34 -12.67 -16.57
N PRO A 171 -12.21 -12.01 -17.34
CA PRO A 171 -12.93 -10.82 -16.88
C PRO A 171 -13.72 -11.06 -15.58
N GLY A 172 -14.33 -12.24 -15.43
CA GLY A 172 -15.08 -12.64 -14.24
C GLY A 172 -14.19 -12.83 -13.01
N GLU A 173 -13.13 -13.64 -13.13
CA GLU A 173 -12.13 -13.85 -12.06
C GLU A 173 -11.55 -12.50 -11.59
N ARG A 174 -11.18 -11.65 -12.54
CA ARG A 174 -10.62 -10.33 -12.28
C ARG A 174 -11.60 -9.41 -11.54
N ARG A 175 -12.86 -9.38 -11.98
CA ARG A 175 -13.89 -8.53 -11.37
C ARG A 175 -14.19 -8.99 -9.95
N LEU A 176 -14.40 -10.29 -9.74
CA LEU A 176 -14.76 -10.83 -8.43
C LEU A 176 -13.64 -10.67 -7.41
N LEU A 177 -12.39 -10.98 -7.76
CA LEU A 177 -11.24 -10.77 -6.87
C LEU A 177 -11.10 -9.29 -6.48
N ARG A 178 -11.26 -8.38 -7.45
CA ARG A 178 -11.17 -6.93 -7.19
C ARG A 178 -12.34 -6.42 -6.34
N VAL A 179 -13.56 -6.88 -6.60
CA VAL A 179 -14.74 -6.54 -5.79
C VAL A 179 -14.58 -7.07 -4.37
N GLY A 180 -14.06 -8.29 -4.21
CA GLY A 180 -13.74 -8.85 -2.89
C GLY A 180 -12.81 -7.95 -2.08
N LEU A 181 -11.70 -7.50 -2.68
CA LEU A 181 -10.81 -6.53 -2.01
C LEU A 181 -11.51 -5.21 -1.67
N ARG A 182 -12.44 -4.73 -2.50
CA ARG A 182 -13.22 -3.51 -2.20
C ARG A 182 -14.22 -3.68 -1.07
N THR A 183 -14.59 -4.91 -0.69
CA THR A 183 -15.41 -5.11 0.51
C THR A 183 -14.65 -4.67 1.77
N LEU A 184 -13.33 -4.88 1.82
CA LEU A 184 -12.46 -4.43 2.92
C LEU A 184 -12.41 -2.89 3.01
N LEU A 185 -12.48 -2.20 1.88
CA LEU A 185 -12.60 -0.74 1.86
C LEU A 185 -13.89 -0.29 2.53
N VAL A 186 -15.02 -0.87 2.13
CA VAL A 186 -16.32 -0.53 2.71
C VAL A 186 -16.33 -0.85 4.20
N TRP A 187 -15.79 -2.00 4.58
CA TRP A 187 -15.61 -2.38 5.98
C TRP A 187 -14.80 -1.32 6.74
N HIS A 188 -13.67 -0.86 6.20
CA HIS A 188 -12.83 0.18 6.84
C HIS A 188 -13.61 1.47 7.06
N VAL A 189 -14.37 1.91 6.06
CA VAL A 189 -15.15 3.15 6.16
C VAL A 189 -16.24 3.02 7.22
N VAL A 190 -16.94 1.89 7.26
CA VAL A 190 -17.97 1.62 8.29
C VAL A 190 -17.34 1.52 9.68
N TRP A 191 -16.17 0.89 9.79
CA TRP A 191 -15.42 0.79 11.03
C TRP A 191 -14.96 2.16 11.52
N GLY A 192 -14.29 2.96 10.69
CA GLY A 192 -13.87 4.32 11.05
C GLY A 192 -15.02 5.30 11.29
N ALA A 193 -16.21 5.04 10.72
CA ALA A 193 -17.40 5.84 11.00
C ALA A 193 -17.87 5.73 12.46
N GLN A 194 -17.44 4.71 13.22
CA GLN A 194 -17.73 4.58 14.65
C GLN A 194 -17.09 5.69 15.49
N ASP A 195 -15.99 6.25 15.01
CA ASP A 195 -15.24 7.31 15.69
C ASP A 195 -15.68 8.72 15.24
N LEU A 196 -16.69 8.81 14.37
CA LEU A 196 -17.25 10.09 13.95
C LEU A 196 -18.23 10.63 15.01
N PRO A 197 -18.30 11.96 15.20
CA PRO A 197 -19.27 12.55 16.10
C PRO A 197 -20.70 12.15 15.72
N ALA A 198 -21.46 11.61 16.69
CA ALA A 198 -22.81 11.11 16.43
C ALA A 198 -23.73 12.16 15.79
N HIS A 199 -23.55 13.44 16.12
CA HIS A 199 -24.32 14.54 15.54
C HIS A 199 -24.05 14.77 14.04
N TRP A 200 -22.93 14.28 13.48
CA TRP A 200 -22.65 14.34 12.03
C TRP A 200 -23.46 13.31 11.24
N LEU A 201 -23.76 12.16 11.86
CA LEU A 201 -24.43 11.03 11.21
C LEU A 201 -25.90 10.89 11.61
N GLY A 202 -26.32 11.54 12.70
CA GLY A 202 -27.68 11.48 13.22
C GLY A 202 -28.13 10.03 13.45
N ALA A 203 -29.31 9.68 12.94
CA ALA A 203 -29.88 8.34 13.08
C ALA A 203 -28.97 7.23 12.52
N LEU A 204 -28.15 7.52 11.50
CA LEU A 204 -27.25 6.53 10.90
C LEU A 204 -26.18 6.04 11.88
N HIS A 205 -25.79 6.87 12.86
CA HIS A 205 -24.79 6.47 13.86
C HIS A 205 -25.22 5.21 14.63
N SER A 206 -26.51 5.13 14.98
CA SER A 206 -27.09 3.97 15.68
C SER A 206 -27.07 2.67 14.86
N MET A 207 -26.98 2.77 13.53
CA MET A 207 -26.95 1.63 12.62
C MET A 207 -25.54 1.09 12.37
N ILE A 208 -24.48 1.83 12.75
CA ILE A 208 -23.09 1.44 12.45
C ILE A 208 -22.74 0.06 13.01
N PRO A 209 -23.08 -0.31 14.26
CA PRO A 209 -22.77 -1.64 14.78
C PRO A 209 -23.43 -2.77 13.96
N ALA A 210 -24.66 -2.56 13.48
CA ALA A 210 -25.34 -3.52 12.62
C ALA A 210 -24.71 -3.58 11.22
N ALA A 211 -24.36 -2.43 10.65
CA ALA A 211 -23.65 -2.35 9.37
C ALA A 211 -22.28 -3.04 9.43
N LEU A 212 -21.54 -2.88 10.52
CA LEU A 212 -20.24 -3.54 10.71
C LEU A 212 -20.38 -5.06 10.81
N ARG A 213 -21.37 -5.57 11.57
CA ARG A 213 -21.66 -7.02 11.61
C ARG A 213 -22.00 -7.59 10.24
N PHE A 214 -22.81 -6.86 9.46
CA PHE A 214 -23.12 -7.23 8.09
C PHE A 214 -21.86 -7.25 7.21
N MET A 215 -21.02 -6.20 7.31
CA MET A 215 -19.78 -6.12 6.55
C MET A 215 -18.78 -7.21 6.93
N ASN A 216 -18.72 -7.65 8.20
CA ASN A 216 -17.91 -8.81 8.60
C ASN A 216 -18.29 -10.05 7.79
N LEU A 217 -19.59 -10.36 7.72
CA LEU A 217 -20.10 -11.49 6.93
C LEU A 217 -19.75 -11.34 5.45
N VAL A 218 -19.96 -10.15 4.89
CA VAL A 218 -19.64 -9.86 3.47
C VAL A 218 -18.15 -10.07 3.19
N CYS A 219 -17.25 -9.61 4.07
CA CYS A 219 -15.81 -9.79 3.92
C CYS A 219 -15.38 -11.26 4.05
N CYS A 220 -15.97 -12.03 4.97
CA CYS A 220 -15.74 -13.48 5.06
C CYS A 220 -16.19 -14.20 3.79
N CYS A 221 -17.39 -13.90 3.29
CA CYS A 221 -17.89 -14.45 2.03
C CYS A 221 -16.98 -14.07 0.85
N ALA A 222 -16.52 -12.81 0.78
CA ALA A 222 -15.61 -12.33 -0.25
C ALA A 222 -14.26 -13.08 -0.22
N PHE A 223 -13.73 -13.36 0.97
CA PHE A 223 -12.53 -14.17 1.14
C PHE A 223 -12.74 -15.59 0.60
N LEU A 224 -13.81 -16.28 1.00
CA LEU A 224 -14.12 -17.63 0.55
C LEU A 224 -14.32 -17.72 -0.97
N VAL A 225 -15.03 -16.74 -1.56
CA VAL A 225 -15.16 -16.61 -3.02
C VAL A 225 -13.79 -16.45 -3.68
N GLY A 226 -12.90 -15.64 -3.10
CA GLY A 226 -11.53 -15.48 -3.59
C GLY A 226 -10.73 -16.78 -3.54
N VAL A 227 -10.83 -17.55 -2.46
CA VAL A 227 -10.23 -18.89 -2.32
C VAL A 227 -10.71 -19.82 -3.44
N VAL A 228 -12.02 -19.91 -3.66
CA VAL A 228 -12.62 -20.73 -4.72
C VAL A 228 -12.11 -20.29 -6.10
N ILE A 229 -12.01 -18.98 -6.35
CA ILE A 229 -11.46 -18.45 -7.61
C ILE A 229 -10.02 -18.88 -7.80
N TRP A 230 -9.16 -18.79 -6.79
CA TRP A 230 -7.76 -19.21 -6.89
C TRP A 230 -7.62 -20.71 -7.17
N PHE A 231 -8.45 -21.55 -6.54
CA PHE A 231 -8.52 -22.98 -6.86
C PHE A 231 -8.97 -23.23 -8.30
N ARG A 232 -10.00 -22.53 -8.78
CA ARG A 232 -10.47 -22.63 -10.18
C ARG A 232 -9.42 -22.18 -11.18
N ILE A 233 -8.68 -21.12 -10.88
CA ILE A 233 -7.54 -20.68 -11.69
C ILE A 233 -6.47 -21.78 -11.73
N GLY A 234 -6.17 -22.40 -10.59
CA GLY A 234 -5.23 -23.51 -10.50
C GLY A 234 -5.65 -24.69 -11.39
N ALA A 235 -6.90 -25.12 -11.25
CA ALA A 235 -7.47 -26.21 -12.05
C ALA A 235 -7.51 -25.89 -13.55
N ARG A 236 -7.92 -24.68 -13.92
CA ARG A 236 -8.00 -24.23 -15.33
C ARG A 236 -6.64 -24.11 -16.00
N THR A 237 -5.63 -23.64 -15.27
CA THR A 237 -4.29 -23.36 -15.83
C THR A 237 -3.31 -24.52 -15.69
N GLY A 238 -3.67 -25.57 -14.96
CA GLY A 238 -2.81 -26.73 -14.68
C GLY A 238 -1.63 -26.42 -13.75
N ARG A 239 -1.59 -25.23 -13.14
CA ARG A 239 -0.54 -24.79 -12.22
C ARG A 239 -1.13 -23.92 -11.11
N ALA A 240 -0.60 -24.03 -9.90
CA ALA A 240 -0.98 -23.13 -8.82
C ALA A 240 -0.64 -21.66 -9.17
N PRO A 241 -1.46 -20.68 -8.75
CA PRO A 241 -1.09 -19.28 -8.85
C PRO A 241 0.25 -19.01 -8.16
N ASP A 242 1.02 -18.06 -8.68
CA ASP A 242 2.31 -17.70 -8.10
C ASP A 242 2.15 -17.26 -6.64
N ARG A 243 3.04 -17.74 -5.78
CA ARG A 243 2.99 -17.50 -4.33
C ARG A 243 3.00 -16.01 -3.98
N ARG A 244 3.62 -15.15 -4.81
CA ARG A 244 3.64 -13.69 -4.63
C ARG A 244 2.25 -13.07 -4.84
N ILE A 245 1.48 -13.61 -5.79
CA ILE A 245 0.09 -13.20 -6.01
C ILE A 245 -0.75 -13.54 -4.78
N LEU A 246 -0.65 -14.79 -4.33
CA LEU A 246 -1.41 -15.30 -3.18
C LEU A 246 -0.99 -14.59 -1.89
N ALA A 247 0.29 -14.33 -1.69
CA ALA A 247 0.80 -13.62 -0.52
C ALA A 247 0.26 -12.19 -0.44
N SER A 248 0.33 -11.42 -1.53
CA SER A 248 -0.22 -10.05 -1.52
C SER A 248 -1.74 -10.02 -1.35
N TRP A 249 -2.45 -11.00 -1.93
CA TRP A 249 -3.90 -11.13 -1.76
C TRP A 249 -4.29 -11.54 -0.34
N LEU A 250 -3.60 -12.52 0.27
CA LEU A 250 -3.90 -13.00 1.61
C LEU A 250 -3.50 -11.98 2.68
N ALA A 251 -2.35 -11.31 2.51
CA ALA A 251 -1.82 -10.35 3.47
C ALA A 251 -2.85 -9.28 3.83
N ILE A 252 -3.52 -8.67 2.84
CA ILE A 252 -4.51 -7.63 3.13
C ILE A 252 -5.72 -8.17 3.93
N TYR A 253 -6.22 -9.37 3.64
CA TYR A 253 -7.27 -9.96 4.49
C TYR A 253 -6.79 -10.21 5.92
N MET A 254 -5.55 -10.65 6.10
CA MET A 254 -4.96 -10.84 7.41
C MET A 254 -4.78 -9.53 8.17
N TRP A 255 -4.42 -8.44 7.49
CA TRP A 255 -4.32 -7.12 8.11
C TRP A 255 -5.65 -6.65 8.67
N TYR A 256 -6.72 -6.78 7.88
CA TYR A 256 -8.06 -6.41 8.31
C TYR A 256 -8.60 -7.35 9.41
N LEU A 257 -8.25 -8.63 9.36
CA LEU A 257 -8.55 -9.56 10.46
C LEU A 257 -7.82 -9.16 11.75
N LEU A 258 -6.57 -8.72 11.65
CA LEU A 258 -5.82 -8.21 12.81
C LEU A 258 -6.47 -6.95 13.36
N LEU A 259 -6.83 -5.98 12.52
CA LEU A 259 -7.51 -4.75 12.94
C LEU A 259 -8.88 -5.02 13.57
N PHE A 260 -9.58 -6.07 13.13
CA PHE A 260 -10.83 -6.50 13.74
C PHE A 260 -10.65 -6.90 15.21
N PHE A 261 -9.53 -7.56 15.56
CA PHE A 261 -9.25 -7.96 16.93
C PHE A 261 -8.46 -6.92 17.74
N GLU A 262 -7.57 -6.18 17.09
CA GLU A 262 -6.66 -5.23 17.71
C GLU A 262 -6.53 -3.96 16.85
N PRO A 263 -7.40 -2.97 17.06
CA PRO A 263 -7.33 -1.66 16.41
C PRO A 263 -5.96 -0.96 16.52
N ALA A 264 -5.25 -1.12 17.65
CA ALA A 264 -3.95 -0.48 17.85
C ALA A 264 -2.86 -1.06 16.94
N ALA A 265 -3.10 -2.20 16.29
CA ALA A 265 -2.18 -2.81 15.33
C ALA A 265 -2.10 -2.06 13.98
N TYR A 266 -2.78 -0.92 13.81
CA TYR A 266 -2.71 -0.11 12.59
C TYR A 266 -1.28 0.23 12.15
N LEU A 267 -0.35 0.41 13.11
CA LEU A 267 1.07 0.65 12.80
C LEU A 267 1.75 -0.55 12.12
N ILE A 268 1.37 -1.78 12.50
CA ILE A 268 1.84 -3.02 11.86
C ILE A 268 1.29 -3.13 10.44
N VAL A 269 0.03 -2.74 10.25
CA VAL A 269 -0.59 -2.69 8.92
C VAL A 269 0.10 -1.65 8.04
N GLN A 270 0.37 -0.45 8.56
CA GLN A 270 1.13 0.59 7.85
C GLN A 270 2.53 0.11 7.46
N PHE A 271 3.26 -0.49 8.40
CA PHE A 271 4.56 -1.09 8.13
C PHE A 271 4.48 -2.14 7.02
N SER A 272 3.51 -3.06 7.13
CA SER A 272 3.33 -4.16 6.19
C SER A 272 3.01 -3.65 4.80
N HIS A 273 2.11 -2.66 4.71
CA HIS A 273 1.75 -1.96 3.49
C HIS A 273 2.96 -1.30 2.82
N SER A 274 3.72 -0.52 3.56
CA SER A 274 4.87 0.21 3.04
C SER A 274 5.99 -0.73 2.60
N LEU A 275 6.19 -1.84 3.32
CA LEU A 275 7.14 -2.88 2.95
C LEU A 275 6.81 -3.48 1.59
N GLN A 276 5.54 -3.84 1.32
CA GLN A 276 5.12 -4.41 0.03
C GLN A 276 5.52 -3.54 -1.17
N TYR A 277 5.60 -2.24 -0.95
CA TYR A 277 5.73 -1.26 -2.00
C TYR A 277 7.18 -0.88 -2.33
N LEU A 278 8.07 -0.87 -1.34
CA LEU A 278 9.45 -0.34 -1.48
C LEU A 278 10.26 -0.98 -2.62
N VAL A 279 9.93 -2.22 -2.98
CA VAL A 279 10.58 -2.97 -4.05
C VAL A 279 10.34 -2.35 -5.45
N PHE A 280 9.22 -1.66 -5.66
CA PHE A 280 8.86 -1.10 -6.97
C PHE A 280 9.65 0.16 -7.33
N PRO A 281 9.71 1.20 -6.47
CA PRO A 281 10.56 2.36 -6.72
C PRO A 281 12.02 1.97 -6.88
N LEU A 282 12.52 1.07 -6.01
CA LEU A 282 13.88 0.56 -6.14
C LEU A 282 14.10 -0.07 -7.51
N ARG A 283 13.18 -0.91 -7.99
CA ARG A 283 13.32 -1.54 -9.31
C ARG A 283 13.33 -0.53 -10.44
N MET A 284 12.44 0.46 -10.41
CA MET A 284 12.42 1.52 -11.42
C MET A 284 13.72 2.31 -11.44
N GLU A 285 14.28 2.59 -10.26
CA GLU A 285 15.54 3.30 -10.12
C GLU A 285 16.73 2.49 -10.63
N LEU A 286 16.78 1.20 -10.32
CA LEU A 286 17.82 0.30 -10.85
C LEU A 286 17.73 0.16 -12.38
N ASN A 287 16.52 0.07 -12.94
CA ASN A 287 16.32 0.03 -14.39
C ASN A 287 16.72 1.37 -15.05
N ARG A 288 16.40 2.52 -14.44
CA ARG A 288 16.79 3.86 -14.93
C ARG A 288 18.31 4.05 -14.91
N ALA A 289 18.98 3.54 -13.88
CA ALA A 289 20.43 3.58 -13.77
C ALA A 289 21.15 2.56 -14.67
N GLY A 290 20.42 1.74 -15.43
CA GLY A 290 20.97 0.69 -16.28
C GLY A 290 21.63 -0.45 -15.50
N LEU A 291 21.39 -0.56 -14.19
CA LEU A 291 22.11 -1.49 -13.30
C LEU A 291 21.64 -2.95 -13.39
N PHE A 292 20.59 -3.22 -14.17
CA PHE A 292 20.15 -4.58 -14.50
C PHE A 292 20.40 -4.96 -15.97
N ALA A 293 20.91 -4.04 -16.79
CA ALA A 293 21.29 -4.31 -18.17
C ALA A 293 22.78 -4.71 -18.22
N GLY A 294 23.08 -5.98 -18.47
CA GLY A 294 24.44 -6.52 -18.53
C GLY A 294 24.93 -7.14 -17.21
N ALA A 295 26.16 -7.68 -17.21
CA ALA A 295 26.85 -8.26 -16.05
C ALA A 295 27.23 -7.17 -15.03
N SER A 296 26.22 -6.53 -14.45
CA SER A 296 26.43 -5.45 -13.50
C SER A 296 27.12 -5.99 -12.25
N ASN A 297 28.16 -5.29 -11.83
CA ASN A 297 28.88 -5.62 -10.61
C ASN A 297 27.91 -5.54 -9.43
N ARG A 298 27.72 -6.67 -8.74
CA ARG A 298 26.84 -6.79 -7.55
C ARG A 298 27.12 -5.69 -6.52
N THR A 299 28.39 -5.32 -6.35
CA THR A 299 28.81 -4.24 -5.45
C THR A 299 28.22 -2.90 -5.86
N ARG A 300 28.19 -2.59 -7.15
CA ARG A 300 27.59 -1.34 -7.68
C ARG A 300 26.08 -1.31 -7.47
N LEU A 301 25.40 -2.44 -7.65
CA LEU A 301 23.95 -2.56 -7.40
C LEU A 301 23.62 -2.34 -5.92
N LEU A 302 24.38 -2.98 -5.02
CA LEU A 302 24.19 -2.83 -3.57
C LEU A 302 24.48 -1.40 -3.11
N PHE A 303 25.59 -0.82 -3.56
CA PHE A 303 25.96 0.56 -3.23
C PHE A 303 24.90 1.56 -3.70
N TRP A 304 24.41 1.41 -4.93
CA TRP A 304 23.36 2.29 -5.45
C TRP A 304 22.05 2.15 -4.68
N SER A 305 21.63 0.91 -4.40
CA SER A 305 20.42 0.63 -3.64
C SER A 305 20.50 1.21 -2.22
N GLY A 306 21.64 1.03 -1.55
CA GLY A 306 21.89 1.57 -0.22
C GLY A 306 21.88 3.10 -0.22
N ARG A 307 22.60 3.74 -1.15
CA ARG A 307 22.61 5.20 -1.29
C ARG A 307 21.23 5.78 -1.55
N TYR A 308 20.47 5.17 -2.48
CA TYR A 308 19.10 5.58 -2.77
C TYR A 308 18.23 5.49 -1.51
N TYR A 309 18.29 4.38 -0.79
CA TYR A 309 17.50 4.16 0.40
C TYR A 309 17.85 5.11 1.55
N ILE A 310 19.15 5.36 1.80
CA ILE A 310 19.60 6.34 2.81
C ILE A 310 19.02 7.73 2.51
N VAL A 311 19.01 8.16 1.23
CA VAL A 311 18.40 9.44 0.85
C VAL A 311 16.90 9.46 1.14
N LEU A 312 16.18 8.35 0.88
CA LEU A 312 14.76 8.26 1.21
C LEU A 312 14.52 8.38 2.73
N VAL A 313 15.35 7.75 3.55
CA VAL A 313 15.28 7.82 5.02
C VAL A 313 15.55 9.23 5.52
N LEU A 314 16.61 9.89 5.03
CA LEU A 314 16.97 11.24 5.46
C LEU A 314 15.91 12.28 5.08
N ILE A 315 15.37 12.19 3.87
CA ILE A 315 14.26 13.07 3.46
C ILE A 315 13.00 12.73 4.26
N GLY A 316 12.73 11.45 4.54
CA GLY A 316 11.62 11.02 5.38
C GLY A 316 11.70 11.63 6.79
N LEU A 317 12.87 11.54 7.43
CA LEU A 317 13.15 12.19 8.71
C LEU A 317 12.87 13.70 8.65
N PHE A 318 13.36 14.37 7.61
CA PHE A 318 13.12 15.79 7.44
C PHE A 318 11.62 16.12 7.29
N VAL A 319 10.86 15.33 6.53
CA VAL A 319 9.44 15.62 6.25
C VAL A 319 8.54 15.29 7.43
N PHE A 320 8.78 14.18 8.13
CA PHE A 320 7.85 13.67 9.14
C PHE A 320 8.30 13.91 10.58
N HIS A 321 9.61 13.94 10.86
CA HIS A 321 10.13 14.12 12.23
C HIS A 321 10.39 15.59 12.55
N LEU A 322 10.83 16.39 11.59
CA LEU A 322 11.10 17.82 11.82
C LEU A 322 9.86 18.60 12.32
N PRO A 323 8.64 18.40 11.76
CA PRO A 323 7.45 19.07 12.27
C PRO A 323 7.11 18.79 13.74
N GLU A 324 7.55 17.65 14.29
CA GLU A 324 7.30 17.30 15.70
C GLU A 324 7.99 18.30 16.65
N TYR A 325 9.20 18.74 16.32
CA TYR A 325 9.95 19.72 17.13
C TYR A 325 9.30 21.10 17.20
N PHE A 326 8.51 21.44 16.18
CA PHE A 326 7.81 22.72 16.11
C PHE A 326 6.35 22.61 16.56
N SER A 327 5.85 21.41 16.86
CA SER A 327 4.46 21.21 17.18
C SER A 327 4.13 21.67 18.60
N ASP A 328 3.03 22.38 18.75
CA ASP A 328 2.38 22.51 20.05
C ASP A 328 1.73 21.17 20.43
N LEU A 329 2.04 20.65 21.62
CA LEU A 329 1.57 19.36 22.14
C LEU A 329 0.38 19.50 23.11
N SER A 330 -0.14 20.72 23.29
CA SER A 330 -1.29 20.97 24.17
C SER A 330 -2.63 20.53 23.59
N GLY A 331 -2.73 20.41 22.26
CA GLY A 331 -3.92 19.95 21.54
C GLY A 331 -3.88 18.45 21.20
N ALA A 332 -5.05 17.89 20.87
CA ALA A 332 -5.15 16.50 20.39
C ALA A 332 -4.52 16.32 19.01
N TYR A 333 -4.63 17.34 18.16
CA TYR A 333 -4.05 17.38 16.83
C TYR A 333 -2.87 18.37 16.78
N THR A 334 -1.74 17.90 16.25
CA THR A 334 -0.49 18.66 16.16
C THR A 334 -0.20 19.16 14.74
N PHE A 335 0.72 20.12 14.63
CA PHE A 335 1.25 20.54 13.32
C PHE A 335 1.89 19.36 12.56
N ALA A 336 2.62 18.49 13.25
CA ALA A 336 3.19 17.28 12.66
C ALA A 336 2.12 16.34 12.10
N LEU A 337 1.01 16.14 12.82
CA LEU A 337 -0.11 15.33 12.34
C LEU A 337 -0.80 15.96 11.11
N ALA A 338 -0.92 17.29 11.07
CA ALA A 338 -1.44 18.00 9.91
C ALA A 338 -0.56 17.78 8.67
N VAL A 339 0.76 17.93 8.81
CA VAL A 339 1.74 17.67 7.73
C VAL A 339 1.69 16.20 7.31
N ALA A 340 1.72 15.26 8.26
CA ALA A 340 1.67 13.83 7.97
C ALA A 340 0.37 13.44 7.23
N SER A 341 -0.77 14.03 7.61
CA SER A 341 -2.06 13.79 6.95
C SER A 341 -2.09 14.36 5.53
N ALA A 342 -1.57 15.57 5.33
CA ALA A 342 -1.42 16.17 4.00
C ALA A 342 -0.54 15.32 3.09
N VAL A 343 0.63 14.91 3.58
CA VAL A 343 1.57 14.03 2.85
C VAL A 343 0.91 12.68 2.53
N SER A 344 0.12 12.14 3.46
CA SER A 344 -0.61 10.88 3.27
C SER A 344 -1.63 10.99 2.13
N ILE A 345 -2.51 11.99 2.18
CA ILE A 345 -3.52 12.23 1.13
C ILE A 345 -2.84 12.42 -0.24
N HIS A 346 -1.80 13.24 -0.29
CA HIS A 346 -1.07 13.50 -1.52
C HIS A 346 -0.44 12.22 -2.06
N HIS A 347 0.21 11.44 -1.23
CA HIS A 347 0.82 10.17 -1.63
C HIS A 347 -0.21 9.18 -2.20
N TYR A 348 -1.36 9.00 -1.55
CA TYR A 348 -2.42 8.12 -2.08
C TYR A 348 -2.90 8.57 -3.45
N PHE A 349 -2.99 9.88 -3.65
CA PHE A 349 -3.31 10.48 -4.95
C PHE A 349 -2.21 10.22 -5.98
N VAL A 350 -0.95 10.45 -5.63
CA VAL A 350 0.22 10.24 -6.49
C VAL A 350 0.29 8.81 -6.99
N ASP A 351 0.10 7.83 -6.09
CA ASP A 351 0.15 6.42 -6.44
C ASP A 351 -0.93 6.01 -7.44
N SER A 352 -2.11 6.65 -7.38
CA SER A 352 -3.17 6.46 -8.37
C SER A 352 -2.80 6.95 -9.79
N CYS A 353 -1.80 7.84 -9.89
CA CYS A 353 -1.30 8.40 -11.14
C CYS A 353 -0.10 7.61 -11.68
N ILE A 354 0.92 7.37 -10.87
CA ILE A 354 2.24 6.92 -11.34
C ILE A 354 2.34 5.40 -11.55
N TRP A 355 1.42 4.60 -11.01
CA TRP A 355 1.48 3.13 -11.08
C TRP A 355 0.57 2.49 -12.11
N ARG A 356 0.02 3.29 -13.02
CA ARG A 356 -0.84 2.78 -14.09
C ARG A 356 -0.02 1.94 -15.06
N VAL A 357 -0.02 0.62 -14.92
CA VAL A 357 0.69 -0.34 -15.82
C VAL A 357 0.27 -0.22 -17.29
N ARG A 358 -0.87 0.41 -17.58
CA ARG A 358 -1.31 0.76 -18.93
C ARG A 358 -0.43 1.84 -19.57
N ASP A 359 0.23 2.67 -18.77
CA ASP A 359 1.20 3.68 -19.22
C ASP A 359 2.48 2.98 -19.72
N PRO A 360 2.86 3.19 -21.00
CA PRO A 360 4.08 2.62 -21.55
C PRO A 360 5.35 3.00 -20.78
N SER A 361 5.42 4.20 -20.21
CA SER A 361 6.62 4.65 -19.47
C SER A 361 6.82 3.86 -18.18
N VAL A 362 5.73 3.62 -17.44
CA VAL A 362 5.71 2.82 -16.21
C VAL A 362 6.05 1.37 -16.54
N ARG A 363 5.44 0.82 -17.60
CA ARG A 363 5.72 -0.55 -18.06
C ARG A 363 7.19 -0.72 -18.44
N LYS A 364 7.75 0.21 -19.21
CA LYS A 364 9.18 0.20 -19.58
C LYS A 364 10.04 0.34 -18.33
N GLY A 365 9.73 1.28 -17.44
CA GLY A 365 10.48 1.52 -16.22
C GLY A 365 10.49 0.34 -15.25
N LEU A 366 9.40 -0.41 -15.13
CA LEU A 366 9.28 -1.53 -14.19
C LEU A 366 9.76 -2.86 -14.79
N PHE A 367 9.41 -3.12 -16.05
CA PHE A 367 9.62 -4.42 -16.71
C PHE A 367 10.71 -4.42 -17.79
N ALA A 368 11.56 -3.39 -17.87
CA ALA A 368 12.64 -3.30 -18.87
C ALA A 368 13.52 -4.56 -18.96
N HIS A 369 13.72 -5.25 -17.84
CA HIS A 369 14.54 -6.46 -17.74
C HIS A 369 13.90 -7.73 -18.29
N LEU A 370 12.60 -7.69 -18.61
CA LEU A 370 11.91 -8.80 -19.25
C LEU A 370 11.96 -8.69 -20.78
N ALA A 371 12.34 -7.53 -21.32
CA ALA A 371 12.60 -7.43 -22.74
C ALA A 371 13.75 -8.39 -23.07
N PRO A 372 13.62 -9.26 -24.08
CA PRO A 372 14.78 -9.97 -24.58
C PRO A 372 15.83 -8.91 -24.88
N GLY A 373 17.02 -9.04 -24.27
CA GLY A 373 18.16 -8.31 -24.79
C GLY A 373 18.23 -8.63 -26.27
N ASN A 374 18.45 -7.62 -27.10
CA ASN A 374 19.05 -7.87 -28.41
C ASN A 374 20.42 -8.49 -28.09
N ALA A 375 20.44 -9.82 -27.98
CA ALA A 375 21.62 -10.65 -27.93
C ALA A 375 22.11 -10.83 -29.37
#